data_AF-A0A7G8WNU3-F1
#
_entry.id   AF-A0A7G8WNU3-F1
#
_cell.length_a   1.000
_cell.length_b   1.000
_cell.length_c   1.000
_cell.angle_alpha   90.00
_cell.angle_beta   90.00
_cell.angle_gamma   90.00
#
_symmetry.space_group_name_H-M   'P 1'
#
loop_
_entity.id
_entity.type
_entity.pdbx_description
1 polymer ?
#
loop_
_entity_poly.entity_id
_entity_poly.type
_entity_poly.pdbx_seq_one_letter_code
_entity_poly.pdbx_strand_id
1 'polypeptide(L)'
;MYLGPAEVGTGPAQVTTIREAARVAMLRTRRMTLLGNVPLVGHLVVPWLWPLHLAIVGATAGHIRHTPDASLSFCDGTPARRQPGCRALAALSLGLWLALAAGASLGLFAQGHDGAGWALVALLCAAPVIELLGLIEFALLNPEWLTLKRERRHRGIGRPTIVLTTLVSRRDGHDFAGRLIRQEFPQWHALGAAVIGYPSSKALVSYYVRMGARRERPGESVGPAARRRVTFDCRQPLRARRVVIGGGRPGSTTRG
;
A
#
# COMPACT_ATOMS: atom_id res chain seq x y z
N MET A 1 37.73 -2.86 4.99
CA MET A 1 36.45 -2.50 4.35
C MET A 1 35.71 -1.58 5.32
N TYR A 2 35.73 -0.28 5.07
CA TYR A 2 35.04 0.70 5.91
C TYR A 2 33.53 0.46 5.78
N LEU A 3 32.91 -0.08 6.83
CA LEU A 3 31.48 0.05 7.03
C LEU A 3 31.25 1.54 7.27
N GLY A 4 30.73 2.23 6.26
CA GLY A 4 30.24 3.60 6.44
C GLY A 4 29.28 3.64 7.63
N PRO A 5 29.18 4.78 8.34
CA PRO A 5 28.32 4.90 9.50
C PRO A 5 26.93 4.41 9.09
N ALA A 6 26.45 3.39 9.81
CA ALA A 6 25.07 2.97 9.70
C ALA A 6 24.24 4.25 9.85
N GLU A 7 23.58 4.69 8.78
CA GLU A 7 22.54 5.69 8.90
C GLU A 7 21.67 5.20 10.04
N VAL A 8 21.69 5.95 11.14
CA VAL A 8 20.75 5.80 12.24
C VAL A 8 19.42 6.20 11.62
N GLY A 9 18.87 5.26 10.86
CA GLY A 9 17.60 5.40 10.19
C GLY A 9 16.60 5.53 11.30
N THR A 10 16.17 6.78 11.53
CA THR A 10 15.00 7.10 12.33
C THR A 10 13.94 6.06 11.99
N GLY A 11 13.45 5.37 13.02
CA GLY A 11 12.49 4.29 12.85
C GLY A 11 11.32 4.72 11.95
N PRO A 12 10.61 3.76 11.35
CA PRO A 12 9.53 4.06 10.42
C PRO A 12 8.56 5.06 11.05
N ALA A 13 8.48 6.25 10.45
CA ALA A 13 7.76 7.36 11.03
C ALA A 13 6.25 7.10 10.96
N GLN A 14 5.56 7.49 12.02
CA GLN A 14 4.12 7.57 12.01
C GLN A 14 3.67 8.83 11.28
N VAL A 15 2.54 8.78 10.58
CA VAL A 15 1.96 9.98 9.96
C VAL A 15 1.38 10.88 11.06
N THR A 16 2.07 11.97 11.37
CA THR A 16 1.70 12.92 12.43
C THR A 16 1.20 14.25 11.88
N THR A 17 1.61 14.60 10.66
CA THR A 17 1.24 15.88 10.02
C THR A 17 0.44 15.71 8.73
N ILE A 18 -0.28 16.76 8.33
CA ILE A 18 -1.00 16.81 7.05
C ILE A 18 -0.03 16.71 5.86
N ARG A 19 1.17 17.30 5.99
CA ARG A 19 2.21 17.25 4.95
C ARG A 19 2.72 15.83 4.73
N GLU A 20 2.93 15.07 5.80
CA GLU A 20 3.29 13.65 5.72
C GLU A 20 2.16 12.83 5.12
N ALA A 21 0.91 13.08 5.53
CA ALA A 21 -0.26 12.42 4.98
C ALA A 21 -0.39 12.66 3.46
N ALA A 22 -0.19 13.91 3.01
CA ALA A 22 -0.16 14.30 1.60
C ALA A 22 0.95 13.58 0.81
N ARG A 23 2.15 13.47 1.37
CA ARG A 23 3.28 12.77 0.76
C ARG A 23 3.02 11.27 0.65
N VAL A 24 2.51 10.65 1.71
CA VAL A 24 2.15 9.22 1.72
C VAL A 24 0.99 8.94 0.77
N ALA A 25 -0.01 9.81 0.73
CA ALA A 25 -1.11 9.72 -0.23
C ALA A 25 -0.60 9.79 -1.67
N MET A 26 0.31 10.72 -1.99
CA MET A 26 0.94 10.82 -3.30
C MET A 26 1.73 9.55 -3.66
N LEU A 27 2.49 9.01 -2.72
CA LEU A 27 3.23 7.76 -2.90
C LEU A 27 2.27 6.59 -3.19
N ARG A 28 1.18 6.46 -2.43
CA ARG A 28 0.17 5.42 -2.64
C ARG A 28 -0.53 5.58 -3.97
N THR A 29 -0.95 6.80 -4.31
CA THR A 29 -1.67 7.10 -5.56
C THR A 29 -0.84 6.73 -6.79
N ARG A 30 0.46 7.08 -6.80
CA ARG A 30 1.36 6.75 -7.91
C ARG A 30 1.67 5.26 -8.06
N ARG A 31 1.29 4.43 -7.09
CA ARG A 31 1.73 3.03 -6.98
C ARG A 31 0.59 2.02 -6.88
N MET A 32 -0.59 2.43 -6.43
CA MET A 32 -1.78 1.59 -6.31
C MET A 32 -2.65 1.61 -7.56
N THR A 33 -2.45 2.58 -8.45
CA THR A 33 -3.09 2.58 -9.76
C THR A 33 -2.62 1.37 -10.56
N LEU A 34 -3.55 0.57 -11.07
CA LEU A 34 -3.29 -0.48 -12.08
C LEU A 34 -2.50 0.09 -13.27
N LEU A 35 -2.64 1.40 -13.49
CA LEU A 35 -2.00 2.23 -14.51
C LEU A 35 -0.62 2.77 -14.11
N GLY A 36 -0.12 2.48 -12.90
CA GLY A 36 1.24 2.84 -12.48
C GLY A 36 2.35 2.18 -13.32
N ASN A 37 1.97 1.20 -14.15
CA ASN A 37 2.85 0.62 -15.18
C ASN A 37 2.89 1.41 -16.49
N VAL A 38 1.91 2.30 -16.72
CA VAL A 38 1.80 3.17 -17.90
C VAL A 38 2.06 4.61 -17.47
N PRO A 39 3.30 5.13 -17.62
CA PRO A 39 3.71 6.38 -17.00
C PRO A 39 2.82 7.57 -17.39
N LEU A 40 2.38 7.66 -18.66
CA LEU A 40 1.53 8.77 -19.13
C LEU A 40 0.15 8.77 -18.46
N VAL A 41 -0.53 7.62 -18.44
CA VAL A 41 -1.87 7.50 -17.87
C VAL A 41 -1.84 7.69 -16.35
N GLY A 42 -0.79 7.20 -15.69
CA GLY A 42 -0.59 7.44 -14.26
C GLY A 42 -0.56 8.92 -13.89
N HIS A 43 0.00 9.80 -14.73
CA HIS A 43 0.04 11.24 -14.45
C HIS A 43 -1.33 11.90 -14.56
N LEU A 44 -2.19 11.43 -15.47
CA LEU A 44 -3.55 11.95 -15.65
C LEU A 44 -4.48 11.51 -14.52
N VAL A 45 -4.27 10.32 -13.97
CA VAL A 45 -5.14 9.73 -12.94
C VAL A 45 -4.76 10.19 -11.53
N VAL A 46 -3.48 10.49 -11.28
CA VAL A 46 -2.98 10.89 -9.95
C VAL A 46 -3.74 12.05 -9.32
N PRO A 47 -4.06 13.16 -10.04
CA PRO A 47 -4.81 14.28 -9.46
C PRO A 47 -6.21 13.90 -8.96
N TRP A 48 -6.86 12.93 -9.60
CA TRP A 48 -8.20 12.45 -9.23
C TRP A 48 -8.19 11.55 -8.01
N LEU A 49 -7.15 10.75 -7.87
CA LEU A 49 -7.05 9.73 -6.83
C LEU A 49 -6.34 10.21 -5.58
N TRP A 50 -5.49 11.23 -5.72
CA TRP A 50 -4.77 11.79 -4.59
C TRP A 50 -5.69 12.27 -3.46
N PRO A 51 -6.82 12.98 -3.72
CA PRO A 51 -7.78 13.35 -2.69
C PRO A 51 -8.36 12.13 -1.95
N LEU A 52 -8.70 11.07 -2.68
CA LEU A 52 -9.22 9.83 -2.10
C LEU A 52 -8.18 9.17 -1.18
N HIS A 53 -6.94 9.00 -1.67
CA HIS A 53 -5.86 8.45 -0.86
C HIS A 53 -5.53 9.34 0.34
N LEU A 54 -5.60 10.67 0.21
CA LEU A 54 -5.42 11.61 1.31
C LEU A 54 -6.50 11.44 2.38
N ALA A 55 -7.76 11.26 1.98
CA ALA A 55 -8.86 10.98 2.90
C ALA A 55 -8.66 9.65 3.65
N ILE A 56 -8.22 8.60 2.95
CA ILE A 56 -7.93 7.28 3.54
C ILE A 56 -6.75 7.36 4.51
N VAL A 57 -5.64 7.98 4.09
CA VAL A 57 -4.45 8.18 4.92
C VAL A 57 -4.79 9.02 6.14
N GLY A 58 -5.54 10.11 5.97
CA GLY A 58 -6.01 10.94 7.09
C GLY A 58 -6.91 10.19 8.07
N ALA A 59 -7.75 9.26 7.60
CA ALA A 59 -8.60 8.43 8.45
C ALA A 59 -7.83 7.34 9.21
N THR A 60 -6.64 6.96 8.73
CA THR A 60 -5.84 5.83 9.25
C THR A 60 -4.43 6.22 9.69
N ALA A 61 -4.13 7.52 9.81
CA ALA A 61 -2.78 8.04 10.06
C ALA A 61 -2.11 7.39 11.28
N GLY A 62 -2.89 7.10 12.33
CA GLY A 62 -2.49 6.34 13.51
C GLY A 62 -1.79 5.01 13.24
N HIS A 63 -2.22 4.30 12.20
CA HIS A 63 -1.76 2.94 11.86
C HIS A 63 -0.97 2.89 10.56
N ILE A 64 -0.43 4.02 10.14
CA ILE A 64 0.45 4.10 8.99
C ILE A 64 1.88 4.30 9.48
N ARG A 65 2.76 3.47 8.94
CA ARG A 65 4.21 3.54 9.10
C ARG A 65 4.80 3.83 7.74
N HIS A 66 5.71 4.79 7.66
CA HIS A 66 6.29 5.15 6.39
C HIS A 66 7.79 5.42 6.48
N THR A 67 8.41 5.26 5.33
CA THR A 67 9.76 5.70 5.00
C THR A 67 9.66 6.56 3.74
N PRO A 68 10.73 7.22 3.28
CA PRO A 68 10.70 7.96 2.01
C PRO A 68 10.27 7.10 0.81
N ASP A 69 10.54 5.79 0.85
CA ASP A 69 10.39 4.88 -0.29
C ASP A 69 9.29 3.83 -0.14
N ALA A 70 8.63 3.75 1.02
CA ALA A 70 7.60 2.77 1.28
C ALA A 70 6.63 3.20 2.39
N SER A 71 5.39 2.71 2.33
CA SER A 71 4.38 2.90 3.38
C SER A 71 3.67 1.59 3.68
N LEU A 72 3.52 1.30 4.97
CA LEU A 72 2.77 0.18 5.51
C LEU A 72 1.54 0.73 6.24
N SER A 73 0.38 0.14 5.99
CA SER A 73 -0.84 0.34 6.74
C SER A 73 -1.18 -0.96 7.45
N PHE A 74 -1.46 -0.86 8.75
CA PHE A 74 -1.96 -1.98 9.52
C PHE A 74 -3.24 -1.60 10.25
N CYS A 75 -3.85 -2.58 10.89
CA CYS A 75 -4.91 -2.41 11.86
C CYS A 75 -4.61 -3.37 13.00
N ASP A 76 -4.65 -2.90 14.24
CA ASP A 76 -4.42 -3.68 15.46
C ASP A 76 -5.69 -3.80 16.33
N GLY A 77 -6.80 -3.18 15.88
CA GLY A 77 -8.09 -3.17 16.59
C GLY A 77 -8.29 -1.95 17.47
N THR A 78 -7.26 -1.12 17.64
CA THR A 78 -7.39 0.18 18.29
C THR A 78 -8.00 1.22 17.33
N PRO A 79 -8.68 2.26 17.82
CA PRO A 79 -9.09 3.36 16.97
C PRO A 79 -7.87 4.13 16.45
N ALA A 80 -7.81 4.33 15.13
CA ALA A 80 -6.74 5.13 14.53
C ALA A 80 -6.87 6.61 14.95
N ARG A 81 -5.73 7.26 15.25
CA ARG A 81 -5.69 8.72 15.32
C ARG A 81 -6.03 9.30 13.94
N ARG A 82 -7.14 10.05 13.88
CA ARG A 82 -7.63 10.69 12.65
C ARG A 82 -7.02 12.07 12.50
N GLN A 83 -6.77 12.48 11.25
CA GLN A 83 -6.39 13.84 10.90
C GLN A 83 -7.54 14.54 10.14
N PRO A 84 -8.39 15.33 10.82
CA PRO A 84 -9.56 15.95 10.18
C PRO A 84 -9.17 16.92 9.05
N GLY A 85 -8.04 17.62 9.19
CA GLY A 85 -7.51 18.51 8.15
C GLY A 85 -7.23 17.80 6.81
N CYS A 86 -6.88 16.51 6.83
CA CYS A 86 -6.72 15.74 5.59
C CYS A 86 -8.04 15.53 4.85
N ARG A 87 -9.16 15.38 5.57
CA ARG A 87 -10.49 15.26 4.94
C ARG A 87 -10.93 16.57 4.32
N ALA A 88 -10.72 17.68 5.03
CA ALA A 88 -11.01 19.01 4.50
C ALA A 88 -10.18 19.29 3.24
N LEU A 89 -8.87 19.02 3.28
CA LEU A 89 -7.98 19.19 2.13
C LEU A 89 -8.34 18.25 0.97
N ALA A 90 -8.73 17.01 1.26
CA ALA A 90 -9.23 16.08 0.25
C ALA A 90 -10.52 16.60 -0.41
N ALA A 91 -11.49 17.06 0.37
CA ALA A 91 -12.74 17.60 -0.16
C ALA A 91 -12.50 18.88 -0.99
N LEU A 92 -11.66 19.80 -0.50
CA LEU A 92 -11.30 21.03 -1.21
C LEU A 92 -10.58 20.74 -2.52
N SER A 93 -9.58 19.85 -2.50
CA SER A 93 -8.84 19.49 -3.70
C SER A 93 -9.72 18.79 -4.74
N LEU A 94 -10.59 17.86 -4.31
CA LEU A 94 -11.54 17.21 -5.21
C LEU A 94 -12.53 18.22 -5.79
N GLY A 95 -13.08 19.11 -4.97
CA GLY A 95 -14.00 20.17 -5.40
C GLY A 95 -13.36 21.12 -6.41
N LEU A 96 -12.11 21.52 -6.19
CA LEU A 96 -11.36 22.37 -7.12
C LEU A 96 -11.12 21.66 -8.46
N TRP A 97 -10.74 20.38 -8.45
CA TRP A 97 -10.56 19.60 -9.68
C TRP A 97 -11.87 19.45 -10.46
N LEU A 98 -12.98 19.20 -9.78
CA LEU A 98 -14.31 19.13 -10.39
C LEU A 98 -14.75 20.48 -10.97
N ALA A 99 -14.50 21.57 -10.26
CA ALA A 99 -14.81 22.91 -10.74
C ALA A 99 -13.99 23.29 -12.00
N LEU A 100 -12.69 22.98 -12.01
CA LEU A 100 -11.82 23.21 -13.17
C LEU A 100 -12.25 22.35 -14.36
N ALA A 101 -12.56 21.08 -14.12
CA ALA A 101 -13.08 20.14 -15.11
C ALA A 101 -14.40 20.63 -15.75
N ALA A 102 -15.36 21.02 -14.91
CA ALA A 102 -16.64 21.54 -15.35
C ALA A 102 -16.49 22.86 -16.10
N GLY A 103 -15.71 23.80 -15.56
CA GLY A 103 -15.46 25.09 -16.19
C GLY A 103 -14.78 24.97 -17.55
N ALA A 104 -13.76 24.10 -17.67
CA ALA A 104 -13.09 23.83 -18.95
C ALA A 104 -14.04 23.20 -19.97
N SER A 105 -14.88 22.25 -19.55
CA SER A 105 -15.86 21.61 -20.44
C SER A 105 -16.92 22.62 -20.91
N LEU A 106 -17.48 23.40 -19.99
CA LEU A 106 -18.45 24.46 -20.30
C LEU A 106 -17.86 25.53 -21.24
N GLY A 107 -16.59 25.90 -21.04
CA GLY A 107 -15.89 26.82 -21.93
C GLY A 107 -15.77 26.30 -23.36
N LEU A 108 -15.48 25.00 -23.53
CA LEU A 108 -15.42 24.36 -24.85
C LEU A 108 -16.80 24.32 -25.53
N PHE A 109 -17.86 24.01 -24.79
CA PHE A 109 -19.24 24.06 -25.31
C PHE A 109 -19.64 25.49 -25.70
N ALA A 110 -19.31 26.49 -24.87
CA ALA A 110 -19.62 27.88 -25.16
C ALA A 110 -18.92 28.43 -26.42
N GLN A 111 -17.78 27.84 -26.81
CA GLN A 111 -17.04 28.19 -28.02
C GLN A 111 -17.47 27.37 -29.26
N GLY A 112 -18.48 26.51 -29.14
CA GLY A 112 -18.94 25.64 -30.23
C GLY A 112 -18.02 24.45 -30.52
N HIS A 113 -17.11 24.12 -29.60
CA HIS A 113 -16.20 22.97 -29.70
C HIS A 113 -16.80 21.73 -29.02
N ASP A 114 -18.02 21.35 -29.42
CA ASP A 114 -18.80 20.30 -28.74
C ASP A 114 -18.06 18.96 -28.67
N GLY A 115 -17.38 18.57 -29.75
CA GLY A 115 -16.58 17.33 -29.77
C GLY A 115 -15.43 17.33 -28.76
N ALA A 116 -14.75 18.47 -28.59
CA ALA A 116 -13.69 18.62 -27.59
C ALA A 116 -14.26 18.66 -26.16
N GLY A 117 -15.41 19.31 -25.96
CA GLY A 117 -16.13 19.34 -24.69
C GLY A 117 -16.50 17.93 -24.22
N TRP A 118 -17.12 17.12 -25.08
CA TRP A 118 -17.45 15.73 -24.76
C TRP A 118 -16.23 14.84 -24.56
N ALA A 119 -15.18 15.01 -25.37
CA ALA A 119 -13.93 14.27 -25.20
C ALA A 119 -13.27 14.55 -23.84
N LEU A 120 -13.29 15.82 -23.41
CA LEU A 120 -12.79 16.22 -22.11
C LEU A 120 -13.62 15.61 -20.98
N VAL A 121 -14.96 15.70 -21.03
CA VAL A 121 -15.85 15.05 -20.04
C VAL A 121 -15.58 13.55 -19.95
N ALA A 122 -15.49 12.86 -21.09
CA ALA A 122 -15.21 11.43 -21.13
C ALA A 122 -13.86 11.09 -20.48
N LEU A 123 -12.81 11.87 -20.77
CA LEU A 123 -11.48 11.69 -20.18
C LEU A 123 -11.50 11.89 -18.65
N LEU A 124 -12.22 12.91 -18.19
CA LEU A 124 -12.33 13.25 -16.77
C LEU A 124 -13.16 12.21 -16.00
N CYS A 125 -14.16 11.59 -16.65
CA CYS A 125 -14.96 10.52 -16.07
C CYS A 125 -14.27 9.14 -16.15
N ALA A 126 -13.41 8.89 -17.13
CA ALA A 126 -12.76 7.59 -17.31
C ALA A 126 -11.82 7.23 -16.14
N ALA A 127 -11.01 8.18 -15.66
CA ALA A 127 -10.08 7.98 -14.56
C ALA A 127 -10.75 7.50 -13.23
N PRO A 128 -11.78 8.19 -12.70
CA PRO A 128 -12.47 7.73 -11.50
C PRO A 128 -13.24 6.43 -11.72
N VAL A 129 -13.80 6.17 -12.91
CA VAL A 129 -14.53 4.93 -13.21
C VAL A 129 -13.60 3.72 -13.24
N ILE A 130 -12.46 3.81 -13.93
CA ILE A 130 -11.49 2.70 -14.00
C ILE A 130 -10.98 2.32 -12.61
N GLU A 131 -10.68 3.31 -11.77
CA GLU A 131 -10.19 3.01 -10.41
C GLU A 131 -11.32 2.56 -9.47
N LEU A 132 -12.55 3.08 -9.62
CA LEU A 132 -13.70 2.58 -8.87
C LEU A 132 -13.93 1.11 -9.19
N LEU A 133 -13.81 0.71 -10.46
CA LEU A 133 -13.84 -0.69 -10.88
C LEU A 133 -12.70 -1.49 -10.23
N GLY A 134 -11.47 -0.97 -10.19
CA GLY A 134 -10.34 -1.63 -9.53
C GLY A 134 -10.51 -1.77 -8.00
N LEU A 135 -11.10 -0.77 -7.34
CA LEU A 135 -11.42 -0.79 -5.91
C LEU A 135 -12.57 -1.75 -5.60
N ILE A 136 -13.61 -1.76 -6.43
CA ILE A 136 -14.72 -2.71 -6.35
C ILE A 136 -14.20 -4.11 -6.57
N GLU A 137 -13.39 -4.35 -7.61
CA GLU A 137 -12.74 -5.64 -7.85
C GLU A 137 -11.88 -6.05 -6.66
N PHE A 138 -11.06 -5.15 -6.11
CA PHE A 138 -10.28 -5.43 -4.91
C PHE A 138 -11.18 -5.78 -3.70
N ALA A 139 -12.27 -5.04 -3.47
CA ALA A 139 -13.20 -5.31 -2.38
C ALA A 139 -13.96 -6.63 -2.57
N LEU A 140 -14.39 -6.94 -3.80
CA LEU A 140 -15.08 -8.18 -4.18
C LEU A 140 -14.16 -9.40 -4.13
N LEU A 141 -12.89 -9.25 -4.50
CA LEU A 141 -11.87 -10.30 -4.43
C LEU A 141 -11.31 -10.49 -3.01
N ASN A 142 -11.50 -9.51 -2.12
CA ASN A 142 -11.09 -9.57 -0.73
C ASN A 142 -12.28 -9.29 0.22
N PRO A 143 -13.36 -10.10 0.17
CA PRO A 143 -14.53 -9.93 1.05
C PRO A 143 -14.14 -10.08 2.52
N GLU A 144 -13.05 -10.83 2.78
CA GLU A 144 -12.41 -10.94 4.08
C GLU A 144 -11.95 -9.59 4.64
N TRP A 145 -11.66 -8.57 3.82
CA TRP A 145 -11.30 -7.24 4.31
C TRP A 145 -12.44 -6.57 5.10
N LEU A 146 -13.70 -6.82 4.68
CA LEU A 146 -14.90 -6.34 5.37
C LEU A 146 -15.25 -7.24 6.55
N THR A 147 -15.07 -8.56 6.42
CA THR A 147 -15.40 -9.51 7.49
C THR A 147 -14.31 -9.66 8.54
N LEU A 148 -13.04 -9.31 8.30
CA LEU A 148 -11.93 -9.39 9.28
C LEU A 148 -12.15 -8.50 10.49
N LYS A 149 -12.82 -7.34 10.32
CA LYS A 149 -13.28 -6.52 11.46
C LYS A 149 -14.26 -7.30 12.35
N ARG A 150 -15.10 -8.16 11.77
CA ARG A 150 -16.04 -9.04 12.48
C ARG A 150 -15.37 -10.33 12.99
N GLU A 151 -14.61 -11.03 12.14
CA GLU A 151 -13.89 -12.27 12.49
C GLU A 151 -12.82 -12.05 13.56
N ARG A 152 -12.22 -10.86 13.69
CA ARG A 152 -11.30 -10.57 14.80
C ARG A 152 -11.93 -10.61 16.17
N ARG A 153 -13.20 -10.20 16.30
CA ARG A 153 -13.93 -10.38 17.55
C ARG A 153 -14.10 -11.86 17.88
N HIS A 154 -14.11 -12.74 16.87
CA HIS A 154 -14.32 -14.18 17.04
C HIS A 154 -13.03 -14.97 17.16
N ARG A 155 -11.92 -14.55 16.53
CA ARG A 155 -10.58 -15.18 16.67
C ARG A 155 -9.81 -14.68 17.90
N GLY A 156 -10.44 -13.90 18.77
CA GLY A 156 -9.92 -13.41 20.06
C GLY A 156 -9.69 -14.48 21.12
N ILE A 157 -9.25 -15.68 20.75
CA ILE A 157 -8.82 -16.70 21.69
C ILE A 157 -7.32 -16.48 21.96
N GLY A 158 -7.02 -15.45 22.77
CA GLY A 158 -5.78 -15.31 23.52
C GLY A 158 -4.55 -14.66 22.86
N ARG A 159 -4.61 -14.16 21.60
CA ARG A 159 -3.44 -13.50 20.97
C ARG A 159 -3.78 -12.19 20.24
N PRO A 160 -2.94 -11.13 20.37
CA PRO A 160 -3.13 -9.91 19.59
C PRO A 160 -2.91 -10.20 18.11
N THR A 161 -3.83 -9.75 17.27
CA THR A 161 -3.76 -9.95 15.82
C THR A 161 -3.58 -8.60 15.14
N ILE A 162 -2.63 -8.51 14.22
CA ILE A 162 -2.34 -7.32 13.40
C ILE A 162 -2.66 -7.69 11.95
N VAL A 163 -3.31 -6.80 11.20
CA VAL A 163 -3.76 -7.07 9.83
C VAL A 163 -3.13 -6.00 8.97
N LEU A 164 -2.25 -6.41 8.07
CA LEU A 164 -1.62 -5.55 7.09
C LEU A 164 -2.62 -5.33 5.97
N THR A 165 -3.14 -4.10 5.90
CA THR A 165 -4.14 -3.71 4.90
C THR A 165 -3.48 -3.18 3.63
N THR A 166 -2.27 -2.65 3.72
CA THR A 166 -1.58 -2.10 2.55
C THR A 166 -0.08 -2.05 2.77
N LEU A 167 0.71 -2.50 1.79
CA LEU A 167 2.14 -2.23 1.74
C LEU A 167 2.49 -1.73 0.34
N VAL A 168 3.01 -0.51 0.27
CA VAL A 168 3.42 0.14 -0.98
C VAL A 168 4.92 0.41 -0.89
N SER A 169 5.68 0.05 -1.93
CA SER A 169 7.10 0.37 -2.07
C SER A 169 7.40 0.95 -3.45
N ARG A 170 8.56 1.60 -3.61
CA ARG A 170 9.12 1.94 -4.93
C ARG A 170 9.27 0.70 -5.83
N ARG A 171 9.34 0.91 -7.15
CA ARG A 171 9.19 -0.09 -8.23
C ARG A 171 10.17 -1.27 -8.13
N ASP A 172 11.36 -1.04 -7.59
CA ASP A 172 12.42 -2.06 -7.40
C ASP A 172 12.52 -2.55 -5.94
N GLY A 173 11.49 -2.24 -5.14
CA GLY A 173 11.65 -2.02 -3.71
C GLY A 173 11.12 -3.09 -2.77
N HIS A 174 11.11 -4.37 -3.19
CA HIS A 174 10.79 -5.47 -2.27
C HIS A 174 11.62 -5.40 -0.98
N ASP A 175 12.87 -4.96 -1.08
CA ASP A 175 13.76 -4.76 0.07
C ASP A 175 13.31 -3.59 0.99
N PHE A 176 12.65 -2.54 0.48
CA PHE A 176 12.09 -1.45 1.30
C PHE A 176 10.84 -1.89 2.07
N ALA A 177 9.95 -2.62 1.40
CA ALA A 177 8.81 -3.29 2.02
C ALA A 177 9.27 -4.26 3.13
N GLY A 178 10.32 -5.04 2.86
CA GLY A 178 10.96 -5.89 3.87
C GLY A 178 11.62 -5.13 5.00
N ARG A 179 12.26 -3.98 4.73
CA ARG A 179 12.84 -3.11 5.76
C ARG A 179 11.77 -2.60 6.73
N LEU A 180 10.64 -2.10 6.22
CA LEU A 180 9.51 -1.68 7.06
C LEU A 180 8.99 -2.82 7.93
N ILE A 181 8.80 -4.01 7.35
CA ILE A 181 8.39 -5.19 8.12
C ILE A 181 9.43 -5.53 9.19
N ARG A 182 10.73 -5.55 8.85
CA ARG A 182 11.81 -5.83 9.81
C ARG A 182 11.91 -4.80 10.93
N GLN A 183 11.58 -3.54 10.65
CA GLN A 183 11.58 -2.47 11.65
C GLN A 183 10.41 -2.56 12.62
N GLU A 184 9.22 -2.96 12.13
CA GLU A 184 8.03 -3.15 12.96
C GLU A 184 8.02 -4.50 13.70
N PHE A 185 8.73 -5.49 13.16
CA PHE A 185 8.74 -6.85 13.68
C PHE A 185 9.13 -6.96 15.17
N PRO A 186 10.13 -6.25 15.72
CA PRO A 186 10.44 -6.30 17.15
C PRO A 186 9.25 -5.92 18.04
N GLN A 187 8.45 -4.93 17.62
CA GLN A 187 7.26 -4.53 18.38
C GLN A 187 6.19 -5.62 18.31
N TRP A 188 5.95 -6.20 17.13
CA TRP A 188 5.00 -7.29 16.97
C TRP A 188 5.43 -8.57 17.69
N HIS A 189 6.75 -8.82 17.74
CA HIS A 189 7.36 -9.92 18.48
C HIS A 189 7.21 -9.74 19.98
N ALA A 190 7.48 -8.54 20.52
CA ALA A 190 7.26 -8.24 21.93
C ALA A 190 5.79 -8.45 22.35
N LEU A 191 4.84 -8.19 21.45
CA LEU A 191 3.41 -8.45 21.66
C LEU A 191 3.02 -9.93 21.47
N GLY A 192 3.91 -10.77 20.95
CA GLY A 192 3.57 -12.15 20.56
C GLY A 192 2.43 -12.21 19.54
N ALA A 193 2.36 -11.22 18.65
CA ALA A 193 1.22 -11.00 17.76
C ALA A 193 1.21 -11.95 16.55
N ALA A 194 0.01 -12.19 16.00
CA ALA A 194 -0.16 -12.80 14.69
C ALA A 194 -0.39 -11.71 13.64
N VAL A 195 0.49 -11.58 12.66
CA VAL A 195 0.38 -10.55 11.61
C VAL A 195 -0.16 -11.18 10.33
N ILE A 196 -1.36 -10.83 9.93
CA ILE A 196 -2.05 -11.34 8.75
C ILE A 196 -1.94 -10.33 7.61
N GLY A 197 -1.52 -10.75 6.42
CA GLY A 197 -1.45 -9.89 5.24
C GLY A 197 -2.16 -10.50 4.03
N TYR A 198 -2.66 -9.61 3.15
CA TYR A 198 -3.29 -9.94 1.87
C TYR A 198 -2.46 -9.34 0.74
N PRO A 199 -1.41 -10.04 0.28
CA PRO A 199 -0.52 -9.52 -0.74
C PRO A 199 -1.25 -9.47 -2.09
N SER A 200 -1.12 -8.35 -2.79
CA SER A 200 -1.78 -8.12 -4.07
C SER A 200 -1.28 -9.03 -5.20
N SER A 201 -0.09 -9.63 -5.07
CA SER A 201 0.53 -10.48 -6.10
C SER A 201 1.15 -11.77 -5.55
N LYS A 202 1.25 -12.81 -6.39
CA LYS A 202 1.95 -14.07 -6.06
C LYS A 202 3.44 -13.84 -5.73
N ALA A 203 4.05 -12.83 -6.33
CA ALA A 203 5.44 -12.45 -6.05
C ALA A 203 5.61 -11.95 -4.61
N LEU A 204 4.66 -11.13 -4.12
CA LEU A 204 4.65 -10.67 -2.73
C LEU A 204 4.35 -11.79 -1.74
N VAL A 205 3.43 -12.72 -2.08
CA VAL A 205 3.21 -13.94 -1.27
C VAL A 205 4.53 -14.70 -1.11
N SER A 206 5.22 -14.98 -2.22
CA SER A 206 6.49 -15.72 -2.21
C SER A 206 7.58 -14.98 -1.43
N TYR A 207 7.61 -13.65 -1.55
CA TYR A 207 8.52 -12.79 -0.79
C TYR A 207 8.27 -12.88 0.72
N TYR A 208 7.02 -12.74 1.17
CA TYR A 208 6.69 -12.84 2.60
C TYR A 208 6.93 -14.24 3.16
N VAL A 209 6.66 -15.29 2.39
CA VAL A 209 6.97 -16.67 2.78
C VAL A 209 8.47 -16.85 3.01
N ARG A 210 9.32 -16.28 2.13
CA ARG A 210 10.78 -16.29 2.34
C ARG A 210 11.22 -15.56 3.61
N MET A 211 10.49 -14.54 4.05
CA MET A 211 10.76 -13.85 5.32
C MET A 211 10.24 -14.60 6.55
N GLY A 212 9.55 -15.72 6.38
CA GLY A 212 9.02 -16.54 7.47
C GLY A 212 7.49 -16.51 7.62
N ALA A 213 6.76 -15.86 6.71
CA ALA A 213 5.29 -15.96 6.72
C ALA A 213 4.83 -17.37 6.34
N ARG A 214 3.81 -17.88 7.02
CA ARG A 214 3.08 -19.07 6.61
C ARG A 214 2.02 -18.68 5.59
N ARG A 215 2.01 -19.34 4.44
CA ARG A 215 0.90 -19.26 3.49
C ARG A 215 -0.24 -20.14 3.98
N GLU A 216 -1.44 -19.58 4.07
CA GLU A 216 -2.63 -20.35 4.44
C GLU A 216 -3.05 -21.25 3.28
N ARG A 217 -3.40 -22.51 3.58
CA ARG A 217 -3.77 -23.49 2.54
C ARG A 217 -5.24 -23.34 2.14
N PRO A 218 -5.59 -23.67 0.89
CA PRO A 218 -7.00 -23.78 0.49
C PRO A 218 -7.73 -24.76 1.43
N GLY A 219 -8.77 -24.29 2.14
CA GLY A 219 -9.53 -25.08 3.12
C GLY A 219 -9.30 -24.71 4.58
N GLU A 220 -8.28 -23.91 4.91
CA GLU A 220 -8.07 -23.38 6.28
C GLU A 220 -8.89 -22.10 6.57
N SER A 221 -9.44 -21.43 5.55
CA SER A 221 -10.32 -20.27 5.71
C SER A 221 -11.55 -20.30 4.79
N VAL A 222 -12.61 -19.60 5.21
CA VAL A 222 -13.91 -19.55 4.53
C VAL A 222 -13.89 -18.44 3.48
N GLY A 223 -13.42 -18.74 2.26
CA GLY A 223 -13.60 -17.86 1.10
C GLY A 223 -12.52 -17.91 0.02
N PRO A 224 -12.78 -17.30 -1.16
CA PRO A 224 -11.82 -17.24 -2.27
C PRO A 224 -10.55 -16.42 -1.95
N ALA A 225 -10.60 -15.53 -0.95
CA ALA A 225 -9.48 -14.71 -0.48
C ALA A 225 -8.37 -15.51 0.25
N ALA A 226 -8.69 -16.73 0.72
CA ALA A 226 -7.75 -17.66 1.35
C ALA A 226 -6.48 -17.89 0.53
N ARG A 227 -6.59 -17.89 -0.81
CA ARG A 227 -5.53 -18.35 -1.73
C ARG A 227 -4.26 -17.50 -1.69
N ARG A 228 -4.33 -16.26 -1.20
CA ARG A 228 -3.20 -15.32 -1.11
C ARG A 228 -2.87 -14.88 0.32
N ARG A 229 -3.63 -15.33 1.34
CA ARG A 229 -3.39 -14.94 2.72
C ARG A 229 -2.04 -15.47 3.22
N VAL A 230 -1.31 -14.58 3.89
CA VAL A 230 -0.06 -14.92 4.60
C VAL A 230 -0.17 -14.50 6.05
N THR A 231 0.43 -15.28 6.95
CA THR A 231 0.46 -14.99 8.39
C THR A 231 1.89 -15.09 8.90
N PHE A 232 2.37 -14.05 9.57
CA PHE A 232 3.58 -14.13 10.39
C PHE A 232 3.18 -14.50 11.83
N ASP A 233 3.76 -15.57 12.36
CA ASP A 233 3.77 -15.80 13.80
C ASP A 233 4.96 -15.04 14.38
N CYS A 234 4.72 -13.90 15.02
CA CYS A 234 5.79 -13.06 15.52
C CYS A 234 6.49 -13.65 16.75
N ARG A 235 6.16 -14.86 17.21
CA ARG A 235 6.99 -15.60 18.18
C ARG A 235 8.20 -16.28 17.52
N GLN A 236 8.15 -16.45 16.21
CA GLN A 236 9.26 -17.02 15.43
C GLN A 236 10.09 -15.88 14.84
N PRO A 237 11.43 -15.93 14.87
CA PRO A 237 12.24 -14.88 14.28
C PRO A 237 12.00 -14.80 12.76
N LEU A 238 12.07 -13.58 12.21
CA LEU A 238 12.09 -13.41 10.76
C LEU A 238 13.27 -14.16 10.16
N ARG A 239 13.03 -14.84 9.05
CA ARG A 239 14.11 -15.49 8.31
C ARG A 239 14.92 -14.42 7.60
N ALA A 240 16.20 -14.27 7.99
CA ALA A 240 17.12 -13.39 7.31
C ALA A 240 17.35 -13.90 5.88
N ARG A 241 17.26 -12.98 4.91
CA ARG A 241 17.75 -13.24 3.56
C ARG A 241 19.27 -13.40 3.70
N ARG A 242 19.81 -14.62 3.62
CA ARG A 242 21.21 -14.80 3.22
C ARG A 242 21.31 -14.23 1.81
N VAL A 243 21.69 -12.96 1.70
CA VAL A 243 22.15 -12.42 0.42
C VAL A 243 23.44 -13.19 0.16
N VAL A 244 23.34 -14.26 -0.63
CA VAL A 244 24.51 -14.84 -1.26
C VAL A 244 24.97 -13.77 -2.24
N ILE A 245 25.81 -12.86 -1.75
CA ILE A 245 26.67 -12.07 -2.63
C ILE A 245 27.49 -13.16 -3.32
N GLY A 246 27.29 -13.31 -4.63
CA GLY A 246 28.09 -14.21 -5.43
C GLY A 246 29.55 -13.76 -5.33
N GLY A 247 30.25 -14.29 -4.33
CA GLY A 247 31.70 -14.28 -4.28
C GLY A 247 32.18 -14.84 -5.60
N GLY A 248 33.06 -14.08 -6.25
CA GLY A 248 33.51 -14.34 -7.60
C GLY A 248 33.85 -15.81 -7.84
N ARG A 249 33.52 -16.28 -9.04
CA ARG A 249 34.11 -17.51 -9.59
C ARG A 249 35.63 -17.45 -9.36
N PRO A 250 36.22 -18.40 -8.62
CA PRO A 250 37.67 -18.58 -8.64
C PRO A 250 38.07 -18.91 -10.07
N GLY A 251 39.12 -18.25 -10.56
CA GLY A 251 39.61 -18.38 -11.92
C GLY A 251 39.82 -19.83 -12.31
N SER A 252 39.27 -20.20 -13.47
CA SER A 252 39.72 -21.37 -14.21
C SER A 252 41.12 -21.09 -14.73
N THR A 253 42.12 -21.62 -14.04
CA THR A 253 43.47 -21.80 -14.58
C THR A 253 43.35 -22.76 -15.75
N THR A 254 43.42 -22.24 -16.97
CA THR A 254 43.69 -23.03 -18.17
C THR A 254 45.11 -23.58 -18.06
N ARG A 255 45.22 -24.91 -17.93
CA ARG A 255 46.38 -25.65 -18.42
C ARG A 255 46.08 -26.08 -19.85
N GLY A 256 46.96 -25.66 -20.76
CA GLY A 256 47.02 -25.97 -22.18
C GLY A 256 48.24 -25.26 -22.71
#